data_AF-A0AAC8Q120-F1
#
_entry.id   AF-A0AAC8Q120-F1
#
_cell.length_a   1.000
_cell.length_b   1.000
_cell.length_c   1.000
_cell.angle_alpha   90.00
_cell.angle_beta   90.00
_cell.angle_gamma   90.00
#
_symmetry.space_group_name_H-M   'P 1'
#
loop_
_entity.id
_entity.type
_entity.pdbx_description
1 polymer ?
#
loop_
_entity_poly.entity_id
_entity_poly.type
_entity_poly.pdbx_seq_one_letter_code
_entity_poly.pdbx_strand_id
1 'polypeptide(L)'
;MEDLKLTAGEREKLEEQLLKAFGKLELERLARRVDIELGHIAEGPLREAVTQLLDEVLRLGRLKQLVRMARRINPTHPGLNGVLATLLPRELKANQAAELVKILQEGGLPWSLLEQHFWPSILPSTWPGSFTQLQEERECVEELVDVLAEFPDRDPRGRASPLFEFVLRLCKGLDAGSVAERLMQWLESTALALGKDLNRIKEQGHQLLGELYLMVKLERVTVEGFQVEAWLADKRSRFPRAIYQEERSWKLEEIPQALRQIWRRRELAEPLKQLGESKLTVEFLLPRELLLHAVEDWRVLPGAPIGARYQVVVRSLERVYAEVRPPLEPELEDLPLASTPWNEKWRLFSSSPQPPSRPVWVRREADHQGARFFADLVLPEVVCLALTMTPPAISELTLRELIRHCLVNGMPMALWARKPECGDEEIRTFFDGLLKDMSQLPSAVRQARWQGFSSDDAGHLGKHLTLVWDDPNRLPADARPGSDYSAPGHMGVTG
;
A
#
# COMPACT_ATOMS: atom_id res chain seq x y z
N MET A 1 -20.65 2.79 5.78
CA MET A 1 -21.41 3.81 5.03
C MET A 1 -22.86 3.67 5.48
N GLU A 2 -23.56 4.77 5.76
CA GLU A 2 -25.02 4.67 5.83
C GLU A 2 -25.51 4.37 4.41
N ASP A 3 -26.17 3.23 4.26
CA ASP A 3 -26.82 2.89 2.99
C ASP A 3 -27.90 3.93 2.70
N LEU A 4 -27.95 4.38 1.44
CA LEU A 4 -29.00 5.28 0.97
C LEU A 4 -30.35 4.60 1.18
N LYS A 5 -31.12 5.11 2.13
CA LYS A 5 -32.52 4.71 2.31
C LYS A 5 -33.36 5.52 1.34
N LEU A 6 -34.04 4.83 0.43
CA LEU A 6 -35.04 5.44 -0.42
C LEU A 6 -36.32 5.64 0.40
N THR A 7 -36.90 6.83 0.30
CA THR A 7 -38.33 6.99 0.63
C THR A 7 -39.17 6.18 -0.36
N ALA A 8 -40.41 5.86 0.01
CA ALA A 8 -41.33 5.13 -0.87
C ALA A 8 -41.51 5.84 -2.23
N GLY A 9 -41.62 7.17 -2.22
CA GLY A 9 -41.73 7.97 -3.44
C GLY A 9 -40.46 7.98 -4.30
N GLU A 10 -39.27 8.03 -3.69
CA GLU A 10 -38.01 7.94 -4.44
C GLU A 10 -37.81 6.55 -5.05
N ARG A 11 -38.22 5.49 -4.33
CA ARG A 11 -38.21 4.13 -4.84
C ARG A 11 -39.12 3.98 -6.05
N GLU A 12 -40.38 4.39 -5.93
CA GLU A 12 -41.35 4.32 -7.03
C GLU A 12 -40.86 5.10 -8.25
N LYS A 13 -40.34 6.31 -8.03
CA LYS A 13 -39.77 7.14 -9.09
C LYS A 13 -38.58 6.46 -9.75
N LEU A 14 -37.66 5.88 -8.98
CA LEU A 14 -36.50 5.16 -9.52
C LEU A 14 -36.94 3.94 -10.33
N GLU A 15 -37.87 3.14 -9.81
CA GLU A 15 -38.45 1.98 -10.50
C GLU A 15 -39.05 2.38 -11.86
N GLU A 16 -39.86 3.44 -11.89
CA GLU A 16 -40.45 3.96 -13.11
C GLU A 16 -39.39 4.41 -14.13
N GLN A 17 -38.32 5.06 -13.67
CA GLN A 17 -37.25 5.50 -14.56
C GLN A 17 -36.41 4.32 -15.08
N LEU A 18 -36.15 3.30 -14.27
CA LEU A 18 -35.47 2.08 -14.71
C LEU A 18 -36.32 1.35 -15.77
N LEU A 19 -37.64 1.26 -15.57
CA LEU A 19 -38.57 0.66 -16.53
C LEU A 19 -38.58 1.39 -17.88
N LYS A 20 -38.41 2.72 -17.87
CA LYS A 20 -38.34 3.54 -19.09
C LYS A 20 -36.97 3.46 -19.77
N ALA A 21 -35.91 3.34 -18.97
CA ALA A 21 -34.54 3.41 -19.46
C ALA A 21 -33.99 2.06 -19.95
N PHE A 22 -34.56 0.92 -19.52
CA PHE A 22 -33.99 -0.40 -19.79
C PHE A 22 -35.02 -1.40 -20.30
N GLY A 23 -34.68 -2.07 -21.39
CA GLY A 23 -35.29 -3.34 -21.77
C GLY A 23 -34.80 -4.49 -20.89
N LYS A 24 -35.41 -5.67 -21.04
CA LYS A 24 -35.13 -6.85 -20.21
C LYS A 24 -33.66 -7.30 -20.26
N LEU A 25 -33.09 -7.38 -21.46
CA LEU A 25 -31.69 -7.75 -21.65
C LEU A 25 -30.72 -6.72 -21.03
N GLU A 26 -31.04 -5.43 -21.12
CA GLU A 26 -30.22 -4.37 -20.53
C GLU A 26 -30.30 -4.40 -19.00
N LEU A 27 -31.47 -4.70 -18.46
CA LEU A 27 -31.66 -4.88 -17.02
C LEU A 27 -30.87 -6.09 -16.48
N GLU A 28 -30.83 -7.20 -17.22
CA GLU A 28 -29.97 -8.34 -16.87
C GLU A 28 -28.48 -7.98 -16.89
N ARG A 29 -28.04 -7.22 -17.91
CA ARG A 29 -26.65 -6.71 -17.97
C ARG A 29 -26.35 -5.79 -16.79
N LEU A 30 -27.29 -4.90 -16.46
CA LEU A 30 -27.21 -4.00 -15.32
C LEU A 30 -27.09 -4.79 -14.01
N ALA A 31 -27.90 -5.84 -13.82
CA ALA A 31 -27.87 -6.69 -12.64
C ALA A 31 -26.55 -7.44 -12.48
N ARG A 32 -26.03 -8.04 -13.56
CA ARG A 32 -24.73 -8.71 -13.53
C ARG A 32 -23.60 -7.75 -13.15
N ARG A 33 -23.63 -6.50 -13.64
CA ARG A 33 -22.65 -5.45 -13.28
C ARG A 33 -22.73 -4.97 -11.83
N VAL A 34 -23.81 -5.30 -11.12
CA VAL A 34 -23.93 -5.07 -9.67
C VAL A 34 -23.84 -6.36 -8.87
N ASP A 35 -23.27 -7.41 -9.46
CA ASP A 35 -23.08 -8.76 -8.91
C ASP A 35 -24.40 -9.33 -8.32
N ILE A 36 -25.51 -9.14 -9.04
CA ILE A 36 -26.82 -9.70 -8.72
C ILE A 36 -27.23 -10.65 -9.83
N GLU A 37 -27.40 -11.92 -9.48
CA GLU A 37 -27.97 -12.92 -10.36
C GLU A 37 -29.50 -12.81 -10.33
N LEU A 38 -30.06 -12.08 -11.30
CA LEU A 38 -31.47 -12.21 -11.61
C LEU A 38 -31.66 -13.56 -12.30
N GLY A 39 -31.99 -14.63 -11.56
CA GLY A 39 -32.19 -16.00 -12.09
C GLY A 39 -33.35 -16.14 -13.10
N HIS A 40 -34.27 -17.10 -12.89
CA HIS A 40 -35.47 -17.35 -13.73
C HIS A 40 -36.42 -16.13 -13.92
N ILE A 41 -36.09 -15.00 -13.32
CA ILE A 41 -36.72 -13.69 -13.46
C ILE A 41 -36.69 -13.20 -14.92
N ALA A 42 -35.75 -13.72 -15.71
CA ALA A 42 -35.70 -13.57 -17.16
C ALA A 42 -36.93 -14.13 -17.91
N GLU A 43 -37.92 -14.74 -17.25
CA GLU A 43 -39.17 -15.19 -17.86
C GLU A 43 -40.40 -14.32 -17.51
N GLY A 44 -40.34 -13.53 -16.43
CA GLY A 44 -41.45 -12.70 -15.96
C GLY A 44 -41.61 -11.32 -16.62
N PRO A 45 -42.66 -10.55 -16.28
CA PRO A 45 -42.84 -9.15 -16.71
C PRO A 45 -41.68 -8.25 -16.28
N LEU A 46 -41.30 -7.29 -17.13
CA LEU A 46 -40.16 -6.38 -16.89
C LEU A 46 -40.26 -5.62 -15.54
N ARG A 47 -41.48 -5.20 -15.15
CA ARG A 47 -41.72 -4.51 -13.87
C ARG A 47 -41.33 -5.36 -12.67
N GLU A 48 -41.64 -6.65 -12.68
CA GLU A 48 -41.27 -7.56 -11.58
C GLU A 48 -39.75 -7.70 -11.49
N ALA A 49 -39.06 -7.79 -12.63
CA ALA A 49 -37.60 -7.84 -12.68
C ALA A 49 -36.95 -6.56 -12.10
N VAL A 50 -37.47 -5.37 -12.45
CA VAL A 50 -36.97 -4.10 -11.88
C VAL A 50 -37.23 -4.03 -10.38
N THR A 51 -38.42 -4.44 -9.93
CA THR A 51 -38.78 -4.46 -8.50
C THR A 51 -37.82 -5.35 -7.71
N GLN A 52 -37.60 -6.57 -8.19
CA GLN A 52 -36.71 -7.55 -7.55
C GLN A 52 -35.26 -7.09 -7.56
N LEU A 53 -34.79 -6.49 -8.65
CA LEU A 53 -33.46 -5.88 -8.71
C LEU A 53 -33.32 -4.79 -7.64
N LEU A 54 -34.30 -3.90 -7.51
CA LEU A 54 -34.26 -2.85 -6.50
C LEU A 54 -34.29 -3.40 -5.07
N ASP A 55 -35.12 -4.40 -4.80
CA ASP A 55 -35.18 -5.03 -3.48
C ASP A 55 -33.83 -5.68 -3.11
N GLU A 56 -33.24 -6.42 -4.04
CA GLU A 56 -31.97 -7.10 -3.81
C GLU A 56 -30.81 -6.11 -3.66
N VAL A 57 -30.79 -5.07 -4.49
CA VAL A 57 -29.83 -3.97 -4.41
C VAL A 57 -29.94 -3.24 -3.08
N LEU A 58 -31.16 -2.97 -2.58
CA LEU A 58 -31.37 -2.34 -1.28
C LEU A 58 -30.95 -3.28 -0.15
N ARG A 59 -31.28 -4.57 -0.23
CA ARG A 59 -30.89 -5.60 0.73
C ARG A 59 -29.38 -5.74 0.87
N LEU A 60 -28.66 -5.61 -0.24
CA LEU A 60 -27.20 -5.71 -0.31
C LEU A 60 -26.47 -4.37 -0.10
N GLY A 61 -27.17 -3.25 0.08
CA GLY A 61 -26.56 -1.92 0.20
C GLY A 61 -25.89 -1.42 -1.09
N ARG A 62 -26.31 -1.93 -2.26
CA ARG A 62 -25.69 -1.67 -3.57
C ARG A 62 -26.36 -0.58 -4.39
N LEU A 63 -27.28 0.20 -3.80
CA LEU A 63 -28.09 1.19 -4.54
C LEU A 63 -27.24 2.18 -5.34
N LYS A 64 -26.12 2.65 -4.76
CA LYS A 64 -25.19 3.54 -5.46
C LYS A 64 -24.60 2.88 -6.71
N GLN A 65 -24.23 1.60 -6.62
CA GLN A 65 -23.65 0.85 -7.73
C GLN A 65 -24.68 0.67 -8.85
N LEU A 66 -25.94 0.32 -8.51
CA LEU A 66 -27.03 0.23 -9.48
C LEU A 66 -27.24 1.55 -10.21
N VAL A 67 -27.34 2.64 -9.45
CA VAL A 67 -27.53 3.98 -9.99
C VAL A 67 -26.40 4.37 -10.95
N ARG A 68 -25.13 4.10 -10.58
CA ARG A 68 -23.96 4.36 -11.44
C ARG A 68 -24.04 3.59 -12.75
N MET A 69 -24.32 2.29 -12.65
CA MET A 69 -24.36 1.42 -13.83
C MET A 69 -25.55 1.77 -14.74
N ALA A 70 -26.70 2.12 -14.16
CA ALA A 70 -27.85 2.59 -14.92
C ALA A 70 -27.51 3.87 -15.70
N ARG A 71 -26.88 4.87 -15.05
CA ARG A 71 -26.43 6.09 -15.73
C ARG A 71 -25.47 5.80 -16.87
N ARG A 72 -24.52 4.89 -16.66
CA ARG A 72 -23.51 4.54 -17.67
C ARG A 72 -24.15 3.89 -18.90
N ILE A 73 -25.11 3.00 -18.70
CA ILE A 73 -25.79 2.33 -19.81
C ILE A 73 -26.71 3.31 -20.56
N ASN A 74 -27.31 4.29 -19.87
CA ASN A 74 -28.24 5.24 -20.48
C ASN A 74 -27.99 6.71 -20.05
N PRO A 75 -26.87 7.32 -20.48
CA PRO A 75 -26.41 8.62 -19.95
C PRO A 75 -27.27 9.80 -20.39
N THR A 76 -28.03 9.65 -21.48
CA THR A 76 -28.88 10.71 -22.03
C THR A 76 -30.31 10.65 -21.49
N HIS A 77 -30.68 9.65 -20.69
CA HIS A 77 -32.04 9.49 -20.20
C HIS A 77 -32.38 10.54 -19.13
N PRO A 78 -33.23 11.55 -19.42
CA PRO A 78 -33.39 12.73 -18.57
C PRO A 78 -34.05 12.41 -17.23
N GLY A 79 -35.04 11.51 -17.22
CA GLY A 79 -35.77 11.17 -16.01
C GLY A 79 -34.94 10.38 -15.00
N LEU A 80 -34.22 9.34 -15.46
CA LEU A 80 -33.16 8.67 -14.71
C LEU A 80 -32.18 9.70 -14.13
N ASN A 81 -31.54 10.53 -14.96
CA ASN A 81 -30.59 11.57 -14.48
C ASN A 81 -31.17 12.48 -13.40
N GLY A 82 -32.44 12.87 -13.50
CA GLY A 82 -33.13 13.66 -12.46
C GLY A 82 -33.29 12.93 -11.13
N VAL A 83 -33.61 11.62 -11.17
CA VAL A 83 -33.64 10.78 -9.96
C VAL A 83 -32.23 10.61 -9.39
N LEU A 84 -31.25 10.32 -10.25
CA LEU A 84 -29.88 10.08 -9.82
C LEU A 84 -29.23 11.33 -9.21
N ALA A 85 -29.51 12.52 -9.73
CA ALA A 85 -29.04 13.77 -9.15
C ALA A 85 -29.57 14.02 -7.72
N THR A 86 -30.76 13.47 -7.41
CA THR A 86 -31.35 13.55 -6.07
C THR A 86 -30.70 12.52 -5.13
N LEU A 87 -30.48 11.30 -5.62
CA LEU A 87 -29.94 10.18 -4.84
C LEU A 87 -28.42 10.24 -4.64
N LEU A 88 -27.71 10.79 -5.62
CA LEU A 88 -26.26 10.97 -5.65
C LEU A 88 -25.93 12.40 -6.08
N PRO A 89 -26.11 13.39 -5.19
CA PRO A 89 -25.69 14.74 -5.47
C PRO A 89 -24.18 14.74 -5.73
N ARG A 90 -23.79 15.11 -6.95
CA ARG A 90 -22.38 15.28 -7.33
C ARG A 90 -21.87 16.59 -6.76
N GLU A 91 -20.62 16.59 -6.33
CA GLU A 91 -19.92 17.85 -6.08
C GLU A 91 -19.65 18.59 -7.39
N LEU A 92 -19.32 17.85 -8.45
CA LEU A 92 -19.07 18.41 -9.78
C LEU A 92 -20.35 18.58 -10.59
N LYS A 93 -20.44 19.71 -11.30
CA LYS A 93 -21.36 19.86 -12.43
C LYS A 93 -20.91 18.96 -13.59
N ALA A 94 -21.87 18.55 -14.43
CA ALA A 94 -21.61 17.63 -15.54
C ALA A 94 -20.54 18.16 -16.51
N ASN A 95 -20.52 19.47 -16.77
CA ASN A 95 -19.51 20.09 -17.64
C ASN A 95 -18.10 20.06 -17.03
N GLN A 96 -17.97 20.25 -15.71
CA GLN A 96 -16.68 20.17 -15.01
C GLN A 96 -16.11 18.75 -15.04
N ALA A 97 -16.96 17.74 -14.83
CA ALA A 97 -16.56 16.34 -14.94
C ALA A 97 -16.12 15.98 -16.36
N ALA A 98 -16.91 16.39 -17.37
CA ALA A 98 -16.58 16.16 -18.78
C ALA A 98 -15.26 16.85 -19.18
N GLU A 99 -15.01 18.06 -18.67
CA GLU A 99 -13.75 18.76 -18.90
C GLU A 99 -12.56 18.02 -18.29
N LEU A 100 -12.68 17.53 -17.04
CA LEU A 100 -11.62 16.75 -16.41
C LEU A 100 -11.32 15.46 -17.19
N VAL A 101 -12.37 14.70 -17.54
CA VAL A 101 -12.26 13.48 -18.36
C VAL A 101 -11.53 13.78 -19.65
N LYS A 102 -11.91 14.87 -20.34
CA LYS A 102 -11.26 15.31 -21.58
C LYS A 102 -9.78 15.60 -21.36
N ILE A 103 -9.40 16.33 -20.30
CA ILE A 103 -7.99 16.61 -19.99
C ILE A 103 -7.20 15.31 -19.78
N LEU A 104 -7.76 14.35 -19.02
CA LEU A 104 -7.12 13.08 -18.72
C LEU A 104 -6.95 12.19 -19.96
N GLN A 105 -7.99 12.12 -20.80
CA GLN A 105 -7.98 11.33 -22.05
C GLN A 105 -7.04 11.93 -23.11
N GLU A 106 -7.11 13.24 -23.34
CA GLU A 106 -6.24 13.92 -24.32
C GLU A 106 -4.78 13.98 -23.86
N GLY A 107 -4.54 13.93 -22.55
CA GLY A 107 -3.20 13.90 -21.98
C GLY A 107 -2.43 12.61 -22.25
N GLY A 108 -3.09 11.55 -22.75
CA GLY A 108 -2.46 10.27 -23.04
C GLY A 108 -1.80 9.63 -21.82
N LEU A 109 -2.32 9.90 -20.62
CA LEU A 109 -1.75 9.43 -19.37
C LEU A 109 -1.92 7.91 -19.27
N PRO A 110 -0.84 7.15 -18.97
CA PRO A 110 -0.96 5.71 -18.83
C PRO A 110 -1.87 5.39 -17.64
N TRP A 111 -2.70 4.35 -17.77
CA TRP A 111 -3.64 3.95 -16.72
C TRP A 111 -2.95 3.67 -15.39
N SER A 112 -1.76 3.08 -15.41
CA SER A 112 -0.93 2.83 -14.21
C SER A 112 -0.62 4.09 -13.41
N LEU A 113 -0.45 5.24 -14.08
CA LEU A 113 -0.23 6.53 -13.42
C LEU A 113 -1.52 7.07 -12.78
N LEU A 114 -2.64 6.97 -13.49
CA LEU A 114 -3.95 7.35 -12.95
C LEU A 114 -4.29 6.51 -11.71
N GLU A 115 -4.06 5.20 -11.82
CA GLU A 115 -4.26 4.24 -10.74
C GLU A 115 -3.39 4.57 -9.52
N GLN A 116 -2.10 4.85 -9.74
CA GLN A 116 -1.15 5.23 -8.69
C GLN A 116 -1.63 6.43 -7.85
N HIS A 117 -2.29 7.40 -8.47
CA HIS A 117 -2.80 8.60 -7.78
C HIS A 117 -4.24 8.46 -7.29
N PHE A 118 -5.05 7.63 -7.93
CA PHE A 118 -6.44 7.37 -7.56
C PHE A 118 -6.56 6.69 -6.20
N TRP A 119 -5.88 5.56 -6.02
CA TRP A 119 -6.01 4.75 -4.81
C TRP A 119 -5.72 5.49 -3.50
N PRO A 120 -4.62 6.26 -3.38
CA PRO A 120 -4.35 6.96 -2.13
C PRO A 120 -5.27 8.16 -1.88
N SER A 121 -6.10 8.56 -2.86
CA SER A 121 -7.10 9.62 -2.74
C SER A 121 -8.43 9.13 -2.16
N ILE A 122 -8.65 7.81 -2.10
CA ILE A 122 -9.87 7.19 -1.56
C ILE A 122 -9.52 6.37 -0.31
N LEU A 123 -10.40 6.40 0.71
CA LEU A 123 -10.20 5.57 1.91
C LEU A 123 -10.41 4.07 1.61
N PRO A 124 -9.53 3.16 2.06
CA PRO A 124 -9.67 1.71 1.82
C PRO A 124 -11.01 1.13 2.28
N SER A 125 -11.59 1.67 3.36
CA SER A 125 -12.85 1.19 3.94
C SER A 125 -14.11 1.60 3.16
N THR A 126 -13.99 2.42 2.12
CA THR A 126 -15.13 2.90 1.31
C THR A 126 -15.20 2.29 -0.08
N TRP A 127 -14.41 1.24 -0.33
CA TRP A 127 -14.35 0.60 -1.65
C TRP A 127 -15.60 -0.23 -1.93
N PRO A 128 -16.19 -0.11 -3.12
CA PRO A 128 -17.00 -1.19 -3.69
C PRO A 128 -16.08 -2.38 -3.97
N GLY A 129 -16.45 -3.59 -3.55
CA GLY A 129 -15.67 -4.81 -3.78
C GLY A 129 -15.44 -5.17 -5.27
N SER A 130 -16.12 -4.49 -6.20
CA SER A 130 -16.12 -4.77 -7.64
C SER A 130 -15.04 -4.03 -8.46
N PHE A 131 -14.20 -3.20 -7.83
CA PHE A 131 -13.19 -2.41 -8.55
C PHE A 131 -12.09 -3.26 -9.24
N THR A 132 -11.96 -4.54 -8.87
CA THR A 132 -11.04 -5.49 -9.51
C THR A 132 -11.39 -5.81 -10.97
N GLN A 133 -12.59 -5.43 -11.45
CA GLN A 133 -13.05 -5.72 -12.83
C GLN A 133 -12.78 -4.59 -13.84
N LEU A 134 -12.10 -3.51 -13.47
CA LEU A 134 -11.81 -2.36 -14.36
C LEU A 134 -10.67 -2.58 -15.37
N GLN A 135 -10.31 -3.83 -15.66
CA GLN A 135 -9.15 -4.16 -16.50
C GLN A 135 -9.38 -4.00 -18.01
N GLU A 136 -10.60 -3.70 -18.48
CA GLU A 136 -10.85 -3.47 -19.91
C GLU A 136 -10.73 -1.98 -20.28
N GLU A 137 -9.72 -1.68 -21.11
CA GLU A 137 -9.18 -0.34 -21.38
C GLU A 137 -10.19 0.70 -21.95
N ARG A 138 -9.88 1.97 -21.69
CA ARG A 138 -10.51 3.24 -22.15
C ARG A 138 -11.83 3.65 -21.49
N GLU A 139 -12.64 2.74 -20.95
CA GLU A 139 -13.88 3.14 -20.26
C GLU A 139 -13.67 3.57 -18.78
N CYS A 140 -12.44 3.54 -18.27
CA CYS A 140 -12.19 3.69 -16.83
C CYS A 140 -11.93 5.14 -16.36
N VAL A 141 -11.60 6.09 -17.24
CA VAL A 141 -11.33 7.49 -16.81
C VAL A 141 -12.60 8.20 -16.38
N GLU A 142 -13.69 8.03 -17.13
CA GLU A 142 -15.01 8.56 -16.78
C GLU A 142 -15.49 7.98 -15.46
N GLU A 143 -15.34 6.66 -15.29
CA GLU A 143 -15.71 5.97 -14.06
C GLU A 143 -14.87 6.43 -12.87
N LEU A 144 -13.57 6.60 -13.06
CA LEU A 144 -12.66 7.13 -12.05
C LEU A 144 -13.11 8.52 -11.58
N VAL A 145 -13.39 9.43 -12.51
CA VAL A 145 -13.83 10.80 -12.19
C VAL A 145 -15.20 10.79 -11.51
N ASP A 146 -16.13 9.98 -12.00
CA ASP A 146 -17.46 9.82 -11.42
C ASP A 146 -17.37 9.28 -9.98
N VAL A 147 -16.55 8.26 -9.74
CA VAL A 147 -16.37 7.68 -8.41
C VAL A 147 -15.77 8.71 -7.45
N LEU A 148 -14.76 9.47 -7.88
CA LEU A 148 -14.14 10.52 -7.05
C LEU A 148 -15.10 11.67 -6.74
N ALA A 149 -15.89 12.12 -7.72
CA ALA A 149 -16.82 13.25 -7.59
C ALA A 149 -18.05 12.96 -6.71
N GLU A 150 -18.29 11.69 -6.39
CA GLU A 150 -19.39 11.24 -5.54
C GLU A 150 -19.02 11.16 -4.06
N PHE A 151 -17.74 11.27 -3.71
CA PHE A 151 -17.33 11.36 -2.32
C PHE A 151 -17.55 12.79 -1.82
N PRO A 152 -18.51 13.02 -0.91
CA PRO A 152 -18.75 14.37 -0.42
C PRO A 152 -17.56 14.85 0.41
N ASP A 153 -17.34 16.17 0.42
CA ASP A 153 -16.46 16.93 1.31
C ASP A 153 -16.76 16.76 2.81
N ARG A 154 -17.74 15.90 3.14
CA ARG A 154 -18.18 15.60 4.51
C ARG A 154 -17.18 14.73 5.25
N ASP A 155 -15.88 15.00 5.13
CA ASP A 155 -15.00 14.67 6.24
C ASP A 155 -15.31 15.67 7.38
N PRO A 156 -15.78 15.24 8.56
CA PRO A 156 -15.94 16.11 9.72
C PRO A 156 -14.65 16.84 10.11
N ARG A 157 -13.49 16.33 9.66
CA ARG A 157 -12.16 16.91 9.86
C ARG A 157 -11.82 17.99 8.82
N GLY A 158 -12.74 18.26 7.89
CA GLY A 158 -12.63 19.27 6.85
C GLY A 158 -11.51 19.01 5.85
N ARG A 159 -11.29 17.75 5.45
CA ARG A 159 -10.39 17.39 4.35
C ARG A 159 -11.01 17.74 2.99
N ALA A 160 -10.16 18.01 2.02
CA ALA A 160 -10.54 18.22 0.62
C ALA A 160 -11.16 16.94 0.04
N SER A 161 -12.09 17.14 -0.89
CA SER A 161 -12.69 16.09 -1.71
C SER A 161 -11.62 15.16 -2.29
N PRO A 162 -11.82 13.83 -2.25
CA PRO A 162 -10.97 12.84 -2.92
C PRO A 162 -10.62 13.20 -4.37
N LEU A 163 -11.56 13.83 -5.07
CA LEU A 163 -11.36 14.31 -6.43
C LEU A 163 -10.28 15.39 -6.52
N PHE A 164 -10.33 16.39 -5.66
CA PHE A 164 -9.33 17.46 -5.64
C PHE A 164 -7.98 16.94 -5.18
N GLU A 165 -7.97 16.03 -4.21
CA GLU A 165 -6.76 15.33 -3.78
C GLU A 165 -6.13 14.53 -4.93
N PHE A 166 -6.94 13.78 -5.69
CA PHE A 166 -6.50 13.03 -6.87
C PHE A 166 -5.88 13.95 -7.92
N VAL A 167 -6.60 15.00 -8.33
CA VAL A 167 -6.11 15.91 -9.37
C VAL A 167 -4.83 16.61 -8.93
N LEU A 168 -4.76 17.06 -7.67
CA LEU A 168 -3.56 17.71 -7.15
C LEU A 168 -2.36 16.76 -7.08
N ARG A 169 -2.57 15.50 -6.68
CA ARG A 169 -1.53 14.45 -6.68
C ARG A 169 -1.05 14.17 -8.11
N LEU A 170 -1.98 14.07 -9.05
CA LEU A 170 -1.67 13.84 -10.46
C LEU A 170 -0.85 15.01 -11.03
N CYS A 171 -1.24 16.26 -10.77
CA CYS A 171 -0.46 17.44 -11.16
C CYS A 171 0.98 17.41 -10.62
N LYS A 172 1.18 16.96 -9.38
CA LYS A 172 2.51 16.84 -8.75
C LYS A 172 3.34 15.67 -9.31
N GLY A 173 2.68 14.63 -9.83
CA GLY A 173 3.31 13.45 -10.42
C GLY A 173 3.73 13.63 -11.88
N LEU A 174 3.14 14.60 -12.57
CA LEU A 174 3.45 14.94 -13.95
C LEU A 174 4.62 15.92 -14.04
N ASP A 175 5.43 15.79 -15.09
CA ASP A 175 6.40 16.81 -15.45
C ASP A 175 5.69 18.13 -15.81
N ALA A 176 6.39 19.25 -15.66
CA ALA A 176 5.88 20.55 -16.07
C ALA A 176 5.55 20.53 -17.58
N GLY A 177 4.26 20.51 -17.90
CA GLY A 177 3.77 20.37 -19.26
C GLY A 177 2.29 20.71 -19.37
N SER A 178 1.78 20.75 -20.60
CA SER A 178 0.44 21.24 -20.91
C SER A 178 -0.68 20.50 -20.17
N VAL A 179 -0.52 19.20 -19.88
CA VAL A 179 -1.52 18.41 -19.14
C VAL A 179 -1.55 18.84 -17.66
N ALA A 180 -0.39 18.96 -17.02
CA ALA A 180 -0.30 19.38 -15.61
C ALA A 180 -0.86 20.80 -15.43
N GLU A 181 -0.58 21.70 -16.36
CA GLU A 181 -1.11 23.07 -16.37
C GLU A 181 -2.63 23.09 -16.55
N ARG A 182 -3.17 22.31 -17.50
CA ARG A 182 -4.62 22.20 -17.72
C ARG A 182 -5.33 21.61 -16.50
N LEU A 183 -4.76 20.59 -15.86
CA LEU A 183 -5.31 19.99 -14.65
C LEU A 183 -5.30 20.99 -13.48
N MET A 184 -4.23 21.78 -13.33
CA MET A 184 -4.18 22.84 -12.33
C MET A 184 -5.21 23.93 -12.64
N GLN A 185 -5.33 24.41 -13.87
CA GLN A 185 -6.35 25.39 -14.26
C GLN A 185 -7.77 24.89 -13.97
N TRP A 186 -8.04 23.62 -14.29
CA TRP A 186 -9.30 22.96 -13.97
C TRP A 186 -9.54 22.90 -12.45
N LEU A 187 -8.52 22.56 -11.67
CA LEU A 187 -8.59 22.50 -10.21
C LEU A 187 -8.93 23.88 -9.63
N GLU A 188 -8.27 24.93 -10.11
CA GLU A 188 -8.47 26.31 -9.65
C GLU A 188 -9.87 26.83 -10.00
N SER A 189 -10.30 26.64 -11.25
CA SER A 189 -11.62 27.09 -11.72
C SER A 189 -12.76 26.33 -11.02
N THR A 190 -12.58 25.02 -10.82
CA THR A 190 -13.58 24.15 -10.18
C THR A 190 -13.66 24.42 -8.68
N ALA A 191 -12.53 24.57 -7.99
CA ALA A 191 -12.52 24.94 -6.58
C ALA A 191 -13.24 26.28 -6.36
N LEU A 192 -12.94 27.30 -7.18
CA LEU A 192 -13.60 28.60 -7.12
C LEU A 192 -15.11 28.49 -7.35
N ALA A 193 -15.54 27.78 -8.40
CA ALA A 193 -16.95 27.61 -8.73
C ALA A 193 -17.76 26.86 -7.66
N LEU A 194 -17.09 26.02 -6.87
CA LEU A 194 -17.68 25.28 -5.74
C LEU A 194 -17.49 25.98 -4.39
N GLY A 195 -16.91 27.19 -4.37
CA GLY A 195 -16.65 27.95 -3.15
C GLY A 195 -15.64 27.28 -2.21
N LYS A 196 -14.69 26.51 -2.75
CA LYS A 196 -13.65 25.80 -2.01
C LYS A 196 -12.39 26.64 -1.92
N ASP A 197 -11.75 26.60 -0.76
CA ASP A 197 -10.46 27.27 -0.55
C ASP A 197 -9.34 26.44 -1.19
N LEU A 198 -8.84 26.93 -2.33
CA LEU A 198 -7.75 26.32 -3.06
C LEU A 198 -6.45 26.24 -2.25
N ASN A 199 -6.16 27.24 -1.40
CA ASN A 199 -4.96 27.22 -0.58
C ASN A 199 -5.06 26.10 0.44
N ARG A 200 -6.22 25.93 1.07
CA ARG A 200 -6.50 24.80 1.95
C ARG A 200 -6.39 23.46 1.22
N ILE A 201 -6.90 23.33 0.00
CA ILE A 201 -6.74 22.11 -0.82
C ILE A 201 -5.26 21.84 -1.08
N LYS A 202 -4.49 22.87 -1.47
CA LYS A 202 -3.04 22.76 -1.73
C LYS A 202 -2.28 22.36 -0.45
N GLU A 203 -2.52 23.03 0.67
CA GLU A 203 -1.93 22.76 1.99
C GLU A 203 -2.25 21.34 2.47
N GLN A 204 -3.53 20.95 2.39
CA GLN A 204 -3.94 19.58 2.73
C GLN A 204 -3.24 18.59 1.83
N GLY A 205 -3.15 18.90 0.54
CA GLY A 205 -2.37 18.20 -0.47
C GLY A 205 -0.89 17.99 -0.12
N HIS A 206 -0.30 18.88 0.67
CA HIS A 206 1.05 18.72 1.22
C HIS A 206 1.04 17.88 2.50
N GLN A 207 0.02 17.99 3.35
CA GLN A 207 -0.18 17.15 4.54
C GLN A 207 -0.56 15.68 4.22
N LEU A 208 -0.90 15.36 2.96
CA LEU A 208 -1.23 13.99 2.54
C LEU A 208 -0.06 13.03 2.63
N LEU A 209 1.15 13.54 2.47
CA LEU A 209 2.37 12.79 2.65
C LEU A 209 2.58 12.59 4.15
N GLY A 210 1.99 11.53 4.72
CA GLY A 210 2.10 11.26 6.16
C GLY A 210 3.46 10.72 6.54
N GLU A 211 3.82 9.59 5.91
CA GLU A 211 5.08 8.89 6.08
C GLU A 211 5.58 8.47 4.70
N LEU A 212 6.89 8.54 4.50
CA LEU A 212 7.58 8.08 3.30
C LEU A 212 8.31 6.78 3.59
N TYR A 213 8.33 5.92 2.59
CA TYR A 213 9.03 4.64 2.62
C TYR A 213 9.98 4.61 1.43
N LEU A 214 11.28 4.56 1.72
CA LEU A 214 12.30 4.28 0.73
C LEU A 214 12.60 2.79 0.76
N MET A 215 12.11 2.07 -0.23
CA MET A 215 12.36 0.64 -0.39
C MET A 215 13.66 0.48 -1.19
N VAL A 216 14.65 -0.19 -0.64
CA VAL A 216 15.93 -0.47 -1.28
C VAL A 216 16.07 -1.97 -1.46
N LYS A 217 16.03 -2.45 -2.70
CA LYS A 217 16.29 -3.86 -3.03
C LYS A 217 17.77 -4.05 -3.26
N LEU A 218 18.33 -5.03 -2.56
CA LEU A 218 19.64 -5.58 -2.86
C LEU A 218 19.42 -6.97 -3.44
N GLU A 219 19.82 -7.17 -4.68
CA GLU A 219 19.64 -8.45 -5.37
C GLU A 219 21.01 -8.98 -5.79
N ARG A 220 21.31 -10.23 -5.42
CA ARG A 220 22.59 -10.83 -5.81
C ARG A 220 22.56 -11.16 -7.31
N VAL A 221 23.50 -10.58 -8.05
CA VAL A 221 23.66 -10.82 -9.50
C VAL A 221 24.94 -11.57 -9.84
N THR A 222 25.92 -11.56 -8.93
CA THR A 222 27.16 -12.35 -9.03
C THR A 222 27.59 -12.85 -7.65
N VAL A 223 28.68 -13.61 -7.57
CA VAL A 223 29.21 -14.15 -6.30
C VAL A 223 29.56 -13.04 -5.29
N GLU A 224 30.04 -11.89 -5.75
CA GLU A 224 30.42 -10.76 -4.87
C GLU A 224 29.56 -9.50 -5.08
N GLY A 225 28.75 -9.49 -6.13
CA GLY A 225 28.11 -8.29 -6.63
C GLY A 225 26.59 -8.31 -6.51
N PHE A 226 26.06 -7.17 -6.13
CA PHE A 226 24.65 -6.90 -5.91
C PHE A 226 24.16 -5.79 -6.83
N GLN A 227 22.98 -5.98 -7.40
CA GLN A 227 22.22 -4.91 -8.02
C GLN A 227 21.45 -4.14 -6.94
N VAL A 228 21.40 -2.81 -7.08
CA VAL A 228 20.68 -1.92 -6.17
C VAL A 228 19.55 -1.25 -6.93
N GLU A 229 18.33 -1.43 -6.45
CA GLU A 229 17.16 -0.72 -6.96
C GLU A 229 16.44 -0.03 -5.80
N ALA A 230 15.76 1.09 -6.08
CA ALA A 230 14.99 1.78 -5.07
C ALA A 230 13.67 2.34 -5.57
N TRP A 231 12.66 2.25 -4.70
CA TRP A 231 11.34 2.83 -4.89
C TRP A 231 10.99 3.74 -3.73
N LEU A 232 10.21 4.78 -4.03
CA LEU A 232 9.62 5.66 -3.04
C LEU A 232 8.12 5.41 -2.97
N ALA A 233 7.61 5.14 -1.78
CA ALA A 233 6.19 5.05 -1.51
C ALA A 233 5.79 6.04 -0.42
N ASP A 234 4.59 6.57 -0.51
CA ASP A 234 3.93 7.18 0.64
C ASP A 234 3.07 6.12 1.36
N LYS A 235 2.74 6.34 2.64
CA LYS A 235 1.93 5.41 3.45
C LYS A 235 0.62 4.95 2.80
N ARG A 236 0.01 5.81 2.00
CA ARG A 236 -1.27 5.55 1.32
C ARG A 236 -1.06 5.00 -0.08
N SER A 237 0.10 5.25 -0.69
CA SER A 237 0.39 4.81 -2.04
C SER A 237 0.48 3.29 -2.04
N ARG A 238 -0.46 2.70 -2.77
CA ARG A 238 -0.38 1.29 -3.09
C ARG A 238 0.72 1.02 -4.11
N PHE A 239 1.30 2.01 -4.81
CA PHE A 239 2.26 1.79 -5.90
C PHE A 239 3.54 2.60 -5.64
N PRO A 240 4.61 1.96 -5.13
CA PRO A 240 5.91 2.57 -5.01
C PRO A 240 6.45 3.01 -6.39
N ARG A 241 6.95 4.24 -6.49
CA ARG A 241 7.56 4.77 -7.70
C ARG A 241 9.04 4.44 -7.73
N ALA A 242 9.53 3.82 -8.80
CA ALA A 242 10.97 3.61 -8.98
C ALA A 242 11.69 4.97 -9.06
N ILE A 243 12.75 5.13 -8.28
CA ILE A 243 13.58 6.36 -8.27
C ILE A 243 15.05 6.07 -8.58
N TYR A 244 15.43 4.78 -8.59
CA TYR A 244 16.78 4.33 -8.92
C TYR A 244 16.74 2.90 -9.44
N GLN A 245 17.17 2.71 -10.67
CA GLN A 245 17.36 1.41 -11.32
C GLN A 245 18.64 1.53 -12.14
N GLU A 246 19.68 0.82 -11.71
CA GLU A 246 20.96 0.77 -12.41
C GLU A 246 21.34 -0.71 -12.55
N GLU A 247 21.75 -1.13 -13.74
CA GLU A 247 22.22 -2.51 -14.01
C GLU A 247 23.63 -2.76 -13.49
N ARG A 248 24.20 -1.79 -12.78
CA ARG A 248 25.53 -1.89 -12.20
C ARG A 248 25.53 -2.91 -11.06
N SER A 249 26.50 -3.81 -11.11
CA SER A 249 26.86 -4.69 -10.01
C SER A 249 27.77 -3.94 -9.01
N TRP A 250 27.37 -3.92 -7.74
CA TRP A 250 28.05 -3.27 -6.62
C TRP A 250 28.59 -4.31 -5.66
N LYS A 251 29.83 -4.16 -5.18
CA LYS A 251 30.26 -4.96 -4.02
C LYS A 251 29.53 -4.50 -2.76
N LEU A 252 29.39 -5.39 -1.78
CA LEU A 252 28.66 -5.10 -0.52
C LEU A 252 29.20 -3.83 0.18
N GLU A 253 30.51 -3.65 0.22
CA GLU A 253 31.18 -2.49 0.79
C GLU A 253 30.97 -1.18 -0.01
N GLU A 254 30.57 -1.29 -1.27
CA GLU A 254 30.30 -0.14 -2.15
C GLU A 254 28.83 0.30 -2.12
N ILE A 255 27.91 -0.51 -1.60
CA ILE A 255 26.47 -0.20 -1.54
C ILE A 255 26.18 1.15 -0.86
N PRO A 256 26.88 1.57 0.21
CA PRO A 256 26.71 2.93 0.77
C PRO A 256 26.94 4.05 -0.26
N GLN A 257 27.75 3.83 -1.31
CA GLN A 257 27.90 4.77 -2.42
C GLN A 257 26.69 4.81 -3.34
N ALA A 258 26.09 3.66 -3.68
CA ALA A 258 24.83 3.60 -4.42
C ALA A 258 23.71 4.35 -3.67
N LEU A 259 23.61 4.12 -2.36
CA LEU A 259 22.70 4.85 -1.49
C LEU A 259 22.95 6.36 -1.54
N ARG A 260 24.20 6.82 -1.51
CA ARG A 260 24.51 8.25 -1.67
C ARG A 260 23.94 8.84 -2.96
N GLN A 261 23.89 8.06 -4.04
CA GLN A 261 23.28 8.51 -5.29
C GLN A 261 21.75 8.60 -5.16
N ILE A 262 21.12 7.60 -4.54
CA ILE A 262 19.68 7.60 -4.26
C ILE A 262 19.27 8.82 -3.42
N TRP A 263 20.02 9.16 -2.37
CA TRP A 263 19.73 10.34 -1.53
C TRP A 263 19.86 11.68 -2.26
N ARG A 264 20.63 11.73 -3.35
CA ARG A 264 20.78 12.94 -4.18
C ARG A 264 19.69 13.08 -5.24
N ARG A 265 18.88 12.04 -5.45
CA ARG A 265 17.74 12.09 -6.38
C ARG A 265 16.71 13.10 -5.88
N ARG A 266 16.24 13.97 -6.77
CA ARG A 266 15.26 15.02 -6.47
C ARG A 266 13.95 14.40 -5.97
N GLU A 267 13.63 13.24 -6.50
CA GLU A 267 12.47 12.40 -6.21
C GLU A 267 12.38 12.01 -4.73
N LEU A 268 13.52 11.87 -4.04
CA LEU A 268 13.60 11.63 -2.59
C LEU A 268 13.88 12.92 -1.82
N ALA A 269 14.81 13.75 -2.29
CA ALA A 269 15.25 14.94 -1.57
C ALA A 269 14.14 15.98 -1.37
N GLU A 270 13.29 16.22 -2.37
CA GLU A 270 12.23 17.23 -2.28
C GLU A 270 11.10 16.81 -1.33
N PRO A 271 10.53 15.59 -1.41
CA PRO A 271 9.56 15.14 -0.41
C PRO A 271 10.14 15.11 1.00
N LEU A 272 11.42 14.71 1.16
CA LEU A 272 12.06 14.66 2.47
C LEU A 272 12.24 16.06 3.10
N LYS A 273 12.60 17.07 2.30
CA LYS A 273 12.64 18.48 2.76
C LYS A 273 11.27 18.97 3.25
N GLN A 274 10.19 18.53 2.59
CA GLN A 274 8.83 18.95 2.93
C GLN A 274 8.31 18.28 4.21
N LEU A 275 8.60 17.00 4.41
CA LEU A 275 8.08 16.22 5.54
C LEU A 275 8.98 16.22 6.78
N GLY A 276 10.26 16.50 6.59
CA GLY A 276 11.27 16.29 7.60
C GLY A 276 11.71 14.82 7.70
N GLU A 277 12.94 14.67 8.17
CA GLU A 277 13.65 13.39 8.18
C GLU A 277 13.02 12.33 9.09
N SER A 278 12.33 12.75 10.15
CA SER A 278 11.66 11.84 11.08
C SER A 278 10.48 11.07 10.46
N LYS A 279 10.05 11.43 9.26
CA LYS A 279 8.92 10.81 8.55
C LYS A 279 9.35 9.82 7.46
N LEU A 280 10.65 9.56 7.32
CA LEU A 280 11.18 8.57 6.39
C LEU A 280 11.50 7.25 7.11
N THR A 281 10.94 6.18 6.57
CA THR A 281 11.32 4.79 6.86
C THR A 281 12.09 4.25 5.66
N VAL A 282 13.25 3.64 5.90
CA VAL A 282 14.06 2.98 4.90
C VAL A 282 13.90 1.48 5.09
N GLU A 283 13.36 0.82 4.08
CA GLU A 283 13.11 -0.62 4.07
C GLU A 283 14.16 -1.29 3.17
N PHE A 284 15.06 -2.06 3.76
CA PHE A 284 16.00 -2.86 2.99
C PHE A 284 15.38 -4.23 2.67
N LEU A 285 15.16 -4.51 1.39
CA LEU A 285 14.76 -5.82 0.89
C LEU A 285 16.05 -6.59 0.60
N LEU A 286 16.37 -7.52 1.50
CA LEU A 286 17.66 -8.20 1.55
C LEU A 286 17.51 -9.68 1.20
N PRO A 287 18.47 -10.26 0.46
CA PRO A 287 18.55 -11.70 0.34
C PRO A 287 18.92 -12.29 1.71
N ARG A 288 18.57 -13.54 1.92
CA ARG A 288 18.65 -14.22 3.22
C ARG A 288 20.02 -14.08 3.90
N GLU A 289 21.10 -14.18 3.16
CA GLU A 289 22.47 -14.05 3.69
C GLU A 289 22.81 -12.65 4.22
N LEU A 290 22.07 -11.62 3.79
CA LEU A 290 22.24 -10.26 4.25
C LEU A 290 21.23 -9.86 5.34
N LEU A 291 20.26 -10.71 5.71
CA LEU A 291 19.30 -10.38 6.79
C LEU A 291 20.00 -10.10 8.13
N LEU A 292 21.17 -10.70 8.36
CA LEU A 292 21.99 -10.48 9.55
C LEU A 292 22.98 -9.31 9.43
N HIS A 293 23.07 -8.70 8.25
CA HIS A 293 24.01 -7.62 7.98
C HIS A 293 23.54 -6.31 8.62
N ALA A 294 24.51 -5.52 9.11
CA ALA A 294 24.27 -4.26 9.80
C ALA A 294 24.00 -3.10 8.83
N VAL A 295 22.98 -3.21 7.99
CA VAL A 295 22.64 -2.20 6.97
C VAL A 295 22.30 -0.84 7.56
N GLU A 296 21.80 -0.81 8.80
CA GLU A 296 21.48 0.40 9.52
C GLU A 296 22.72 1.17 10.02
N ASP A 297 23.89 0.52 10.06
CA ASP A 297 25.15 1.14 10.45
C ASP A 297 25.83 1.87 9.27
N TRP A 298 25.26 1.77 8.07
CA TRP A 298 25.82 2.40 6.88
C TRP A 298 25.81 3.93 6.96
N ARG A 299 26.95 4.53 6.64
CA ARG A 299 27.16 5.98 6.60
C ARG A 299 26.91 6.50 5.19
N VAL A 300 25.63 6.72 4.89
CA VAL A 300 25.19 7.27 3.61
C VAL A 300 25.32 8.80 3.59
N LEU A 301 24.96 9.47 4.68
CA LEU A 301 25.06 10.93 4.82
C LEU A 301 26.16 11.30 5.81
N PRO A 302 26.68 12.54 5.78
CA PRO A 302 27.56 13.04 6.82
C PRO A 302 26.90 12.93 8.22
N GLY A 303 27.69 12.58 9.22
CA GLY A 303 27.25 12.46 10.60
C GLY A 303 26.89 11.03 11.01
N ALA A 304 25.67 10.84 11.50
CA ALA A 304 25.21 9.59 12.10
C ALA A 304 24.96 8.48 11.05
N PRO A 305 25.05 7.18 11.46
CA PRO A 305 24.57 6.07 10.65
C PRO A 305 23.10 6.23 10.24
N ILE A 306 22.72 5.59 9.13
CA ILE A 306 21.37 5.70 8.59
C ILE A 306 20.29 5.26 9.58
N GLY A 307 20.54 4.22 10.39
CA GLY A 307 19.63 3.71 11.42
C GLY A 307 19.43 4.60 12.63
N ALA A 308 20.39 5.47 12.92
CA ALA A 308 20.26 6.48 13.96
C ALA A 308 19.48 7.70 13.45
N ARG A 309 19.61 8.01 12.15
CA ARG A 309 18.96 9.17 11.53
C ARG A 309 17.52 8.90 11.12
N TYR A 310 17.23 7.75 10.54
CA TYR A 310 15.93 7.36 9.99
C TYR A 310 15.42 6.07 10.63
N GLN A 311 14.13 5.77 10.47
CA GLN A 311 13.64 4.43 10.80
C GLN A 311 14.20 3.48 9.75
N VAL A 312 14.99 2.48 10.15
CA VAL A 312 15.55 1.48 9.23
C VAL A 312 15.03 0.11 9.61
N VAL A 313 14.43 -0.58 8.65
CA VAL A 313 13.89 -1.93 8.81
C VAL A 313 14.37 -2.84 7.69
N VAL A 314 14.38 -4.13 7.97
CA VAL A 314 14.79 -5.18 7.03
C VAL A 314 13.57 -6.01 6.64
N ARG A 315 13.56 -6.46 5.38
CA ARG A 315 12.55 -7.34 4.78
C ARG A 315 13.24 -8.44 4.00
N SER A 316 12.66 -9.64 3.99
CA SER A 316 13.18 -10.75 3.19
C SER A 316 12.81 -10.55 1.72
N LEU A 317 13.82 -10.57 0.86
CA LEU A 317 13.65 -10.52 -0.59
C LEU A 317 12.83 -11.73 -1.07
N GLU A 318 13.11 -12.92 -0.54
CA GLU A 318 12.43 -14.16 -0.88
C GLU A 318 10.94 -14.07 -0.61
N ARG A 319 10.55 -13.50 0.54
CA ARG A 319 9.13 -13.27 0.86
C ARG A 319 8.49 -12.25 -0.08
N VAL A 320 9.18 -11.14 -0.37
CA VAL A 320 8.63 -10.08 -1.23
C VAL A 320 8.33 -10.61 -2.63
N TYR A 321 9.18 -11.47 -3.18
CA TYR A 321 9.07 -11.99 -4.55
C TYR A 321 8.49 -13.40 -4.65
N ALA A 322 7.99 -13.97 -3.54
CA ALA A 322 7.49 -15.36 -3.50
C ALA A 322 6.37 -15.65 -4.50
N GLU A 323 5.57 -14.66 -4.88
CA GLU A 323 4.46 -14.83 -5.83
C GLU A 323 4.87 -14.70 -7.30
N VAL A 324 6.03 -14.09 -7.60
CA VAL A 324 6.46 -13.75 -8.97
C VAL A 324 7.73 -14.46 -9.40
N ARG A 325 8.44 -15.13 -8.47
CA ARG A 325 9.66 -15.88 -8.77
C ARG A 325 9.55 -17.29 -8.24
N PRO A 326 10.02 -18.30 -8.99
CA PRO A 326 10.30 -19.59 -8.39
C PRO A 326 11.34 -19.40 -7.28
N PRO A 327 11.26 -20.16 -6.18
CA PRO A 327 12.26 -20.10 -5.14
C PRO A 327 13.64 -20.37 -5.74
N LEU A 328 14.63 -19.54 -5.37
CA LEU A 328 16.02 -19.67 -5.85
C LEU A 328 16.68 -20.97 -5.37
N GLU A 329 16.11 -21.61 -4.35
CA GLU A 329 16.61 -22.84 -3.76
C GLU A 329 15.53 -23.93 -3.81
N PRO A 330 15.84 -25.13 -4.33
CA PRO A 330 14.91 -26.25 -4.40
C PRO A 330 14.27 -26.61 -3.06
N GLU A 331 15.01 -26.42 -1.96
CA GLU A 331 14.56 -26.69 -0.59
C GLU A 331 13.41 -25.77 -0.13
N LEU A 332 13.16 -24.67 -0.86
CA LEU A 332 12.06 -23.75 -0.64
C LEU A 332 10.88 -23.98 -1.62
N GLU A 333 11.00 -24.86 -2.62
CA GLU A 333 9.90 -25.18 -3.56
C GLU A 333 8.68 -25.75 -2.84
N ASP A 334 8.91 -26.51 -1.76
CA ASP A 334 7.85 -27.14 -0.96
C ASP A 334 7.32 -26.25 0.17
N LEU A 335 7.89 -25.05 0.36
CA LEU A 335 7.46 -24.16 1.44
C LEU A 335 6.44 -23.17 0.89
N PRO A 336 5.15 -23.29 1.26
CA PRO A 336 4.20 -22.24 0.97
C PRO A 336 4.59 -21.03 1.81
N LEU A 337 5.38 -20.12 1.24
CA LEU A 337 5.45 -18.72 1.65
C LEU A 337 4.10 -18.06 1.34
N ALA A 338 3.02 -18.68 1.79
CA ALA A 338 1.67 -18.28 1.52
C ALA A 338 1.50 -16.86 2.04
N SER A 339 0.98 -15.98 1.21
CA SER A 339 0.64 -14.62 1.62
C SER A 339 -0.44 -14.60 2.72
N THR A 340 -1.19 -15.70 2.89
CA THR A 340 -2.31 -15.80 3.84
C THR A 340 -1.92 -15.59 5.31
N PRO A 341 -1.01 -16.36 5.95
CA PRO A 341 -0.71 -16.15 7.37
C PRO A 341 -0.10 -14.77 7.64
N TRP A 342 0.69 -14.25 6.69
CA TRP A 342 1.29 -12.92 6.78
C TRP A 342 0.22 -11.83 6.76
N ASN A 343 -0.70 -11.90 5.79
CA ASN A 343 -1.79 -10.96 5.66
C ASN A 343 -2.73 -11.00 6.86
N GLU A 344 -3.01 -12.19 7.40
CA GLU A 344 -3.87 -12.34 8.58
C GLU A 344 -3.26 -11.70 9.82
N LYS A 345 -2.00 -12.03 10.13
CA LYS A 345 -1.26 -11.46 11.27
C LYS A 345 -1.08 -9.96 11.13
N TRP A 346 -0.66 -9.51 9.95
CA TRP A 346 -0.47 -8.09 9.69
C TRP A 346 -1.78 -7.32 9.77
N ARG A 347 -2.88 -7.86 9.23
CA ARG A 347 -4.20 -7.25 9.34
C ARG A 347 -4.65 -7.17 10.79
N LEU A 348 -4.51 -8.25 11.57
CA LEU A 348 -4.86 -8.25 12.99
C LEU A 348 -4.08 -7.18 13.75
N PHE A 349 -2.77 -7.07 13.48
CA PHE A 349 -1.89 -6.06 14.05
C PHE A 349 -2.28 -4.62 13.64
N SER A 350 -2.49 -4.38 12.34
CA SER A 350 -2.70 -3.03 11.79
C SER A 350 -4.13 -2.50 11.95
N SER A 351 -5.11 -3.36 12.27
CA SER A 351 -6.52 -2.97 12.35
C SER A 351 -6.92 -2.31 13.68
N SER A 352 -6.07 -2.36 14.71
CA SER A 352 -6.37 -1.82 16.05
C SER A 352 -5.22 -0.95 16.55
N PRO A 353 -5.49 0.15 17.27
CA PRO A 353 -4.46 0.89 18.01
C PRO A 353 -3.79 0.07 19.12
N GLN A 354 -4.50 -0.93 19.65
CA GLN A 354 -4.02 -1.87 20.65
C GLN A 354 -4.33 -3.29 20.16
N PRO A 355 -3.56 -3.80 19.20
CA PRO A 355 -3.81 -5.13 18.67
C PRO A 355 -3.50 -6.19 19.73
N PRO A 356 -4.25 -7.31 19.76
CA PRO A 356 -3.83 -8.49 20.53
C PRO A 356 -2.54 -9.00 19.88
N SER A 357 -1.41 -8.56 20.41
CA SER A 357 -0.10 -8.82 19.84
C SER A 357 0.82 -9.31 20.94
N ARG A 358 1.39 -10.49 20.73
CA ARG A 358 2.30 -11.14 21.66
C ARG A 358 3.61 -11.45 20.96
N PRO A 359 4.77 -11.05 21.53
CA PRO A 359 6.05 -11.57 21.06
C PRO A 359 6.27 -13.01 21.53
N VAL A 360 6.87 -13.83 20.67
CA VAL A 360 7.49 -15.10 21.07
C VAL A 360 8.96 -14.85 21.38
N TRP A 361 9.43 -15.38 22.50
CA TRP A 361 10.80 -15.20 22.98
C TRP A 361 11.61 -16.45 22.74
N VAL A 362 12.79 -16.29 22.15
CA VAL A 362 13.79 -17.36 22.06
C VAL A 362 15.02 -16.91 22.84
N ARG A 363 15.30 -17.60 23.95
CA ARG A 363 16.39 -17.24 24.87
C ARG A 363 17.56 -18.18 24.75
N ARG A 364 17.29 -19.48 24.54
CA ARG A 364 18.28 -20.54 24.42
C ARG A 364 17.99 -21.42 23.22
N GLU A 365 19.00 -22.13 22.73
CA GLU A 365 18.88 -22.98 21.54
C GLU A 365 17.74 -24.00 21.68
N ALA A 366 17.55 -24.57 22.87
CA ALA A 366 16.46 -25.48 23.16
C ALA A 366 15.05 -24.87 23.02
N ASP A 367 14.90 -23.54 23.11
CA ASP A 367 13.57 -22.89 23.10
C ASP A 367 12.91 -22.91 21.72
N HIS A 368 13.66 -23.12 20.63
CA HIS A 368 13.11 -23.25 19.27
C HIS A 368 13.09 -24.71 18.77
N GLN A 369 13.59 -25.65 19.57
CA GLN A 369 13.58 -27.06 19.23
C GLN A 369 12.28 -27.69 19.72
N GLY A 370 11.32 -27.88 18.81
CA GLY A 370 10.17 -28.75 19.05
C GLY A 370 8.81 -28.18 18.66
N ALA A 371 7.81 -29.06 18.64
CA ALA A 371 6.46 -28.77 18.14
C ALA A 371 5.78 -27.58 18.84
N ARG A 372 6.12 -27.30 20.10
CA ARG A 372 5.54 -26.18 20.85
C ARG A 372 5.94 -24.82 20.28
N PHE A 373 7.19 -24.65 19.87
CA PHE A 373 7.65 -23.41 19.24
C PHE A 373 6.86 -23.14 17.96
N PHE A 374 6.74 -24.16 17.10
CA PHE A 374 5.94 -24.07 15.88
C PHE A 374 4.45 -23.80 16.15
N ALA A 375 3.86 -24.48 17.14
CA ALA A 375 2.47 -24.25 17.52
C ALA A 375 2.23 -22.79 17.94
N ASP A 376 3.16 -22.19 18.69
CA ASP A 376 3.11 -20.77 19.06
C ASP A 376 3.25 -19.86 17.84
N LEU A 377 4.15 -20.16 16.89
CA LEU A 377 4.35 -19.34 15.69
C LEU A 377 3.14 -19.32 14.76
N VAL A 378 2.26 -20.32 14.77
CA VAL A 378 1.08 -20.36 13.90
C VAL A 378 -0.05 -19.46 14.42
N LEU A 379 -0.03 -19.09 15.71
CA LEU A 379 -1.10 -18.29 16.32
C LEU A 379 -1.20 -16.87 15.69
N PRO A 380 -2.39 -16.39 15.31
CA PRO A 380 -2.57 -15.07 14.69
C PRO A 380 -2.11 -13.88 15.55
N GLU A 381 -2.23 -13.97 16.87
CA GLU A 381 -1.80 -12.95 17.81
C GLU A 381 -0.27 -12.88 17.99
N VAL A 382 0.46 -13.89 17.50
CA VAL A 382 1.93 -13.89 17.53
C VAL A 382 2.47 -13.21 16.28
N VAL A 383 2.85 -11.95 16.46
CA VAL A 383 3.26 -11.05 15.37
C VAL A 383 4.73 -10.63 15.43
N CYS A 384 5.45 -10.98 16.51
CA CYS A 384 6.86 -10.64 16.67
C CYS A 384 7.68 -11.82 17.22
N LEU A 385 8.82 -12.12 16.59
CA LEU A 385 9.86 -12.95 17.20
C LEU A 385 10.92 -12.08 17.86
N ALA A 386 11.17 -12.27 19.15
CA ALA A 386 12.21 -11.57 19.89
C ALA A 386 13.33 -12.53 20.32
N LEU A 387 14.53 -12.30 19.81
CA LEU A 387 15.71 -13.13 20.09
C LEU A 387 16.63 -12.41 21.07
N THR A 388 16.79 -12.96 22.26
CA THR A 388 17.75 -12.45 23.25
C THR A 388 19.11 -13.13 23.11
N MET A 389 19.14 -14.30 22.46
CA MET A 389 20.35 -14.99 22.04
C MET A 389 21.01 -14.30 20.84
N THR A 390 22.34 -14.23 20.85
CA THR A 390 23.11 -13.54 19.82
C THR A 390 24.43 -14.26 19.55
N PRO A 391 25.06 -14.07 18.39
CA PRO A 391 26.41 -14.58 18.18
C PRO A 391 27.38 -14.06 19.26
N PRO A 392 28.32 -14.90 19.77
CA PRO A 392 28.57 -16.29 19.37
C PRO A 392 27.72 -17.33 20.13
N ALA A 393 26.86 -16.93 21.07
CA ALA A 393 26.06 -17.85 21.89
C ALA A 393 25.07 -18.69 21.07
N ILE A 394 24.71 -18.22 19.88
CA ILE A 394 24.01 -18.99 18.85
C ILE A 394 24.86 -19.05 17.58
N SER A 395 24.90 -20.22 16.94
CA SER A 395 25.57 -20.36 15.64
C SER A 395 24.84 -19.55 14.57
N GLU A 396 25.57 -19.05 13.58
CA GLU A 396 24.94 -18.33 12.46
C GLU A 396 23.93 -19.21 11.71
N LEU A 397 24.19 -20.53 11.63
CA LEU A 397 23.28 -21.50 11.02
C LEU A 397 21.94 -21.57 11.77
N THR A 398 22.00 -21.68 13.09
CA THR A 398 20.81 -21.72 13.95
C THR A 398 20.01 -20.41 13.82
N LEU A 399 20.69 -19.26 13.78
CA LEU A 399 20.02 -17.96 13.59
C LEU A 399 19.34 -17.85 12.22
N ARG A 400 20.00 -18.35 11.16
CA ARG A 400 19.40 -18.45 9.83
C ARG A 400 18.17 -19.36 9.81
N GLU A 401 18.20 -20.47 10.55
CA GLU A 401 17.05 -21.37 10.70
C GLU A 401 15.87 -20.71 11.44
N LEU A 402 16.14 -19.97 12.53
CA LEU A 402 15.13 -19.18 13.23
C LEU A 402 14.46 -18.15 12.32
N ILE A 403 15.26 -17.43 11.53
CA ILE A 403 14.76 -16.48 10.54
C ILE A 403 13.91 -17.21 9.48
N ARG A 404 14.36 -18.37 8.99
CA ARG A 404 13.58 -19.20 8.07
C ARG A 404 12.22 -19.57 8.67
N HIS A 405 12.18 -19.98 9.94
CA HIS A 405 10.93 -20.27 10.63
C HIS A 405 10.02 -19.05 10.76
N CYS A 406 10.56 -17.84 10.97
CA CYS A 406 9.78 -16.60 10.93
C CYS A 406 9.09 -16.42 9.58
N LEU A 407 9.87 -16.57 8.51
CA LEU A 407 9.39 -16.32 7.15
C LEU A 407 8.28 -17.32 6.77
N VAL A 408 8.50 -18.61 7.05
CA VAL A 408 7.53 -19.69 6.73
C VAL A 408 6.23 -19.53 7.53
N ASN A 409 6.30 -19.06 8.78
CA ASN A 409 5.11 -18.88 9.64
C ASN A 409 4.49 -17.48 9.54
N GLY A 410 4.81 -16.72 8.49
CA GLY A 410 4.19 -15.44 8.19
C GLY A 410 4.47 -14.36 9.25
N MET A 411 5.62 -14.39 9.91
CA MET A 411 5.92 -13.48 11.02
C MET A 411 6.25 -12.07 10.51
N PRO A 412 5.41 -11.05 10.75
CA PRO A 412 5.65 -9.73 10.19
C PRO A 412 6.79 -8.97 10.86
N MET A 413 7.19 -9.35 12.08
CA MET A 413 8.24 -8.65 12.82
C MET A 413 9.22 -9.64 13.45
N ALA A 414 10.49 -9.25 13.48
CA ALA A 414 11.48 -9.92 14.31
C ALA A 414 12.51 -8.90 14.83
N LEU A 415 13.00 -9.11 16.05
CA LEU A 415 13.92 -8.21 16.73
C LEU A 415 15.04 -9.02 17.37
N TRP A 416 16.30 -8.66 17.08
CA TRP A 416 17.47 -9.30 17.69
C TRP A 416 18.63 -8.32 17.80
N ALA A 417 19.57 -8.65 18.68
CA ALA A 417 20.85 -7.95 18.78
C ALA A 417 21.96 -8.75 18.05
N ARG A 418 22.95 -8.08 17.46
CA ARG A 418 24.05 -8.75 16.74
C ARG A 418 25.28 -9.03 17.60
N LYS A 419 25.60 -8.12 18.51
CA LYS A 419 26.82 -8.15 19.34
C LYS A 419 26.55 -7.62 20.75
N PRO A 420 25.76 -8.31 21.57
CA PRO A 420 25.64 -7.89 22.95
C PRO A 420 26.92 -8.31 23.66
N GLU A 421 27.58 -7.32 24.22
CA GLU A 421 28.52 -7.52 25.33
C GLU A 421 27.76 -7.72 26.65
N CYS A 422 26.42 -7.68 26.61
CA CYS A 422 25.49 -7.83 27.72
C CYS A 422 24.79 -9.21 27.75
N GLY A 423 24.24 -9.56 28.93
CA GLY A 423 23.54 -10.83 29.14
C GLY A 423 22.07 -10.83 28.69
N ASP A 424 21.49 -12.03 28.55
CA ASP A 424 20.12 -12.26 28.06
C ASP A 424 19.04 -11.44 28.79
N GLU A 425 19.14 -11.25 30.12
CA GLU A 425 18.15 -10.51 30.90
C GLU A 425 18.22 -8.99 30.67
N GLU A 426 19.39 -8.46 30.31
CA GLU A 426 19.54 -7.06 29.93
C GLU A 426 18.91 -6.79 28.56
N ILE A 427 19.18 -7.66 27.58
CA ILE A 427 18.53 -7.66 26.27
C ILE A 427 17.01 -7.82 26.45
N ARG A 428 16.64 -8.74 27.34
CA ARG A 428 15.39 -8.90 28.07
C ARG A 428 14.60 -7.60 28.25
N THR A 429 15.09 -6.90 29.25
CA THR A 429 14.53 -5.67 29.78
C THR A 429 14.51 -4.58 28.73
N PHE A 430 15.57 -4.50 27.91
CA PHE A 430 15.67 -3.54 26.83
C PHE A 430 14.58 -3.76 25.76
N PHE A 431 14.36 -5.00 25.31
CA PHE A 431 13.33 -5.31 24.33
C PHE A 431 11.91 -5.17 24.90
N ASP A 432 11.69 -5.46 26.18
CA ASP A 432 10.38 -5.18 26.83
C ASP A 432 10.00 -3.71 26.72
N GLY A 433 10.97 -2.80 26.87
CA GLY A 433 10.75 -1.37 26.66
C GLY A 433 10.32 -1.05 25.23
N LEU A 434 10.96 -1.66 24.23
CA LEU A 434 10.67 -1.43 22.81
C LEU A 434 9.33 -2.04 22.38
N LEU A 435 8.99 -3.23 22.88
CA LEU A 435 7.82 -4.01 22.48
C LEU A 435 6.54 -3.62 23.23
N LYS A 436 6.62 -2.66 24.16
CA LYS A 436 5.45 -2.14 24.90
C LYS A 436 4.38 -1.56 23.97
N ASP A 437 4.79 -0.89 22.89
CA ASP A 437 3.92 -0.41 21.82
C ASP A 437 4.50 -0.82 20.48
N MET A 438 4.13 -2.03 20.04
CA MET A 438 4.60 -2.58 18.76
C MET A 438 4.19 -1.71 17.56
N SER A 439 3.13 -0.90 17.65
CA SER A 439 2.74 0.03 16.58
C SER A 439 3.78 1.13 16.33
N GLN A 440 4.60 1.43 17.35
CA GLN A 440 5.67 2.41 17.31
C GLN A 440 7.07 1.77 17.27
N LEU A 441 7.16 0.46 17.08
CA LEU A 441 8.44 -0.26 17.17
C LEU A 441 9.53 0.29 16.24
N PRO A 442 9.28 0.64 14.96
CA PRO A 442 10.30 1.26 14.11
C PRO A 442 10.81 2.61 14.66
N SER A 443 9.91 3.43 15.22
CA SER A 443 10.25 4.71 15.87
C SER A 443 11.08 4.48 17.14
N ALA A 444 10.68 3.52 17.97
CA ALA A 444 11.37 3.18 19.21
C ALA A 444 12.78 2.63 18.95
N VAL A 445 12.93 1.75 17.94
CA VAL A 445 14.23 1.22 17.52
C VAL A 445 15.14 2.33 16.96
N ARG A 446 14.61 3.26 16.15
CA ARG A 446 15.37 4.44 15.71
C ARG A 446 15.85 5.27 16.90
N GLN A 447 14.99 5.53 17.89
CA GLN A 447 15.35 6.30 19.07
C GLN A 447 16.45 5.59 19.89
N ALA A 448 16.33 4.28 20.07
CA ALA A 448 17.36 3.45 20.70
C ALA A 448 18.70 3.53 19.96
N ARG A 449 18.69 3.44 18.63
CA ARG A 449 19.89 3.61 17.79
C ARG A 449 20.51 4.99 17.92
N TRP A 450 19.68 6.04 18.00
CA TRP A 450 20.16 7.41 18.23
C TRP A 450 20.81 7.57 19.61
N GLN A 451 20.21 7.01 20.66
CA GLN A 451 20.77 6.99 22.01
C GLN A 451 22.10 6.23 22.04
N GLY A 452 22.14 5.06 21.39
CA GLY A 452 23.37 4.29 21.23
C GLY A 452 24.44 5.10 20.52
N PHE A 453 24.14 5.68 19.35
CA PHE A 453 25.08 6.52 18.62
C PHE A 453 25.60 7.71 19.44
N SER A 454 24.77 8.30 20.31
CA SER A 454 25.14 9.43 21.18
C SER A 454 25.89 9.01 22.45
N SER A 455 25.96 7.70 22.73
CA SER A 455 26.63 7.13 23.90
C SER A 455 28.08 6.77 23.58
N ASP A 456 28.98 7.06 24.52
CA ASP A 456 30.38 6.62 24.47
C ASP A 456 30.53 5.11 24.71
N ASP A 457 29.49 4.45 25.24
CA ASP A 457 29.47 3.00 25.47
C ASP A 457 29.35 2.24 24.14
N ALA A 458 30.42 1.55 23.74
CA ALA A 458 30.46 0.71 22.54
C ALA A 458 29.50 -0.50 22.61
N GLY A 459 29.22 -0.98 23.82
CA GLY A 459 28.31 -2.09 24.10
C GLY A 459 26.83 -1.71 24.12
N HIS A 460 26.50 -0.42 24.02
CA HIS A 460 25.12 0.06 24.11
C HIS A 460 24.21 -0.66 23.11
N LEU A 461 23.20 -1.37 23.62
CA LEU A 461 22.32 -2.26 22.83
C LEU A 461 21.72 -1.60 21.58
N GLY A 462 21.34 -0.33 21.68
CA GLY A 462 20.88 0.48 20.56
C GLY A 462 21.78 0.45 19.32
N LYS A 463 23.10 0.25 19.45
CA LYS A 463 24.07 0.17 18.33
C LYS A 463 23.99 -1.15 17.57
N HIS A 464 23.35 -2.18 18.13
CA HIS A 464 23.44 -3.56 17.64
C HIS A 464 22.08 -4.17 17.26
N LEU A 465 21.02 -3.36 17.17
CA LEU A 465 19.64 -3.82 16.93
C LEU A 465 19.33 -4.04 15.45
N THR A 466 18.94 -5.26 15.07
CA THR A 466 18.24 -5.50 13.80
C THR A 466 16.73 -5.56 14.04
N LEU A 467 15.96 -4.88 13.20
CA LEU A 467 14.49 -4.96 13.17
C LEU A 467 14.05 -5.44 11.79
N VAL A 468 13.40 -6.59 11.73
CA VAL A 468 12.56 -7.00 10.60
C VAL A 468 11.17 -6.43 10.81
N TRP A 469 10.64 -5.80 9.77
CA TRP A 469 9.31 -5.20 9.76
C TRP A 469 8.76 -5.30 8.34
N ASP A 470 7.81 -6.21 8.13
CA ASP A 470 7.36 -6.58 6.81
C ASP A 470 5.84 -6.43 6.67
N ASP A 471 5.45 -5.35 6.01
CA ASP A 471 4.08 -5.12 5.55
C ASP A 471 3.84 -5.87 4.24
N PRO A 472 3.05 -6.97 4.23
CA PRO A 472 2.88 -7.80 3.05
C PRO A 472 2.21 -7.06 1.88
N ASN A 473 1.49 -5.96 2.15
CA ASN A 473 0.80 -5.18 1.14
C ASN A 473 1.68 -4.09 0.50
N ARG A 474 2.86 -3.83 1.07
CA ARG A 474 3.82 -2.85 0.54
C ARG A 474 4.84 -3.56 -0.33
N LEU A 475 4.49 -3.84 -1.57
CA LEU A 475 5.38 -4.50 -2.53
C LEU A 475 6.00 -3.47 -3.48
N PRO A 476 7.28 -3.61 -3.86
CA PRO A 476 7.84 -2.84 -4.97
C PRO A 476 7.06 -3.14 -6.26
N ALA A 477 7.25 -2.30 -7.29
CA ALA A 477 6.44 -2.39 -8.51
C ALA A 477 6.66 -3.71 -9.27
N ASP A 478 7.88 -4.25 -9.24
CA ASP A 478 8.34 -5.47 -9.91
C ASP A 478 8.06 -6.77 -9.12
N ALA A 479 7.49 -6.68 -7.92
CA ALA A 479 7.13 -7.84 -7.10
C ALA A 479 5.63 -8.20 -7.19
N ARG A 480 4.89 -7.64 -8.14
CA ARG A 480 3.43 -7.80 -8.21
C ARG A 480 3.03 -8.82 -9.29
N PRO A 481 2.11 -9.75 -8.98
CA PRO A 481 1.53 -10.60 -10.00
C PRO A 481 0.89 -9.77 -11.13
N GLY A 482 1.19 -10.13 -12.38
CA GLY A 482 0.62 -9.46 -13.56
C GLY A 482 1.18 -8.06 -13.85
N SER A 483 2.25 -7.63 -13.17
CA SER A 483 2.99 -6.48 -13.65
C SER A 483 3.71 -6.88 -14.95
N ASP A 484 3.20 -6.44 -16.10
CA ASP A 484 3.87 -6.53 -17.41
C ASP A 484 5.17 -5.70 -17.48
N TYR A 485 5.74 -5.32 -16.34
CA TYR A 485 7.14 -4.95 -16.18
C TYR A 485 8.03 -6.18 -16.40
N SER A 486 7.90 -6.80 -17.57
CA SER A 486 9.01 -7.44 -18.23
C SER A 486 10.08 -6.36 -18.35
N ALA A 487 11.12 -6.43 -17.51
CA ALA A 487 12.28 -5.57 -17.67
C ALA A 487 12.69 -5.60 -19.15
N PRO A 488 12.72 -4.46 -19.86
CA PRO A 488 13.15 -4.44 -21.24
C PRO A 488 14.66 -4.74 -21.24
N GLY A 489 15.06 -6.01 -21.33
CA GLY A 489 16.49 -6.34 -21.33
C GLY A 489 16.89 -7.80 -21.17
N HIS A 490 16.10 -8.67 -20.54
CA HIS A 490 16.47 -10.09 -20.40
C HIS A 490 16.09 -10.93 -21.63
N MET A 491 16.51 -10.51 -22.82
CA MET A 491 16.80 -11.49 -23.87
C MET A 491 18.17 -12.08 -23.57
N GLY A 492 18.17 -13.31 -23.06
CA GLY A 492 19.37 -14.05 -22.76
C GLY A 492 20.34 -14.03 -23.93
N VAL A 493 21.58 -13.63 -23.65
CA VAL A 493 22.72 -14.00 -24.48
C VAL A 493 22.91 -15.49 -24.28
N THR A 494 22.28 -16.29 -25.15
CA THR A 494 22.70 -17.67 -25.37
C THR A 494 24.04 -17.62 -26.10
N GLY A 495 25.12 -17.80 -25.35
CA GLY A 495 26.43 -18.21 -25.87
C GLY A 495 26.55 -19.71 -25.88
#